data_AF-A0A0C2DLI9-F1
#
_entry.id   AF-A0A0C2DLI9-F1
#
_cell.length_a   1.000
_cell.length_b   1.000
_cell.length_c   1.000
_cell.angle_alpha   90.00
_cell.angle_beta   90.00
_cell.angle_gamma   90.00
#
_symmetry.space_group_name_H-M   'P 1'
#
loop_
_entity.id
_entity.type
_entity.pdbx_description
1 polymer ?
#
loop_
_entity_poly.entity_id
_entity_poly.type
_entity_poly.pdbx_seq_one_letter_code
_entity_poly.pdbx_strand_id
1 'polypeptide(L)'
;PDKCGHVLNATKTWKTVAREILNKKVHGDYFRCTNWIKSPKGTKIEVEILEMNRRSPWYAQGCVVAGVELKTNTDQRLTGHRYTI
;
A
#
# COMPACT_ATOMS: atom_id res chain seq x y z
N PRO A 1 3.09 -0.03 -12.89
CA PRO A 1 3.50 0.65 -11.63
C PRO A 1 3.60 2.15 -11.92
N ASP A 2 3.35 3.04 -10.96
CA ASP A 2 3.58 4.48 -11.12
C ASP A 2 4.92 4.91 -10.47
N LYS A 3 5.31 6.17 -10.70
CA LYS A 3 6.35 6.96 -9.98
C LYS A 3 7.45 6.14 -9.26
N CYS A 4 7.15 5.69 -8.05
CA CYS A 4 8.04 5.07 -7.05
C CYS A 4 7.64 3.61 -6.74
N GLY A 5 6.69 3.05 -7.47
CA GLY A 5 6.20 1.70 -7.31
C GLY A 5 7.04 0.68 -8.07
N HIS A 6 7.06 -0.55 -7.55
CA HIS A 6 7.79 -1.68 -8.14
C HIS A 6 6.85 -2.85 -8.43
N VAL A 7 7.28 -3.74 -9.32
CA VAL A 7 6.69 -5.08 -9.43
C VAL A 7 7.38 -6.01 -8.44
N LEU A 8 6.60 -6.65 -7.58
CA LEU A 8 7.04 -7.60 -6.58
C LEU A 8 6.49 -8.97 -6.95
N ASN A 9 7.36 -9.98 -7.05
CA ASN A 9 6.92 -11.35 -7.30
C ASN A 9 6.84 -12.07 -5.95
N ALA A 10 5.63 -12.53 -5.59
CA ALA A 10 5.41 -13.34 -4.42
C ALA A 10 5.96 -14.75 -4.63
N THR A 11 6.58 -15.29 -3.59
CA THR A 11 7.12 -16.64 -3.52
C THR A 11 6.53 -17.34 -2.29
N LYS A 12 6.85 -18.63 -2.11
CA LYS A 12 6.46 -19.37 -0.89
C LYS A 12 7.16 -18.85 0.37
N THR A 13 8.23 -18.08 0.21
CA THR A 13 9.03 -17.51 1.28
C THR A 13 8.60 -16.07 1.53
N TRP A 14 8.41 -15.73 2.80
CA TRP A 14 8.12 -14.36 3.21
C TRP A 14 9.25 -13.42 2.78
N LYS A 15 8.85 -12.26 2.27
CA LYS A 15 9.76 -11.18 1.90
C LYS A 15 9.29 -9.88 2.53
N THR A 16 10.08 -9.36 3.45
CA THR A 16 9.84 -8.05 4.05
C THR A 16 10.10 -6.95 3.03
N VAL A 17 9.17 -6.01 2.91
CA VAL A 17 9.26 -4.88 1.99
C VAL A 17 8.99 -3.60 2.77
N ALA A 18 10.02 -2.76 2.92
CA ALA A 18 9.89 -1.43 3.49
C ALA A 18 9.80 -0.37 2.39
N ARG A 19 9.00 0.68 2.63
CA ARG A 19 8.88 1.83 1.74
C ARG A 19 8.79 3.10 2.56
N GLU A 20 9.63 4.07 2.22
CA GLU A 20 9.49 5.43 2.70
C GLU A 20 8.90 6.28 1.57
N ILE A 21 7.78 6.93 1.84
CA ILE A 21 7.08 7.76 0.86
C ILE A 21 7.06 9.18 1.39
N LEU A 22 7.81 10.07 0.74
CA LEU A 22 7.86 11.48 1.06
C LEU A 22 7.23 12.31 -0.06
N ASN A 23 6.15 13.03 0.25
CA ASN A 23 5.62 14.04 -0.65
C ASN A 23 6.43 15.34 -0.49
N LYS A 24 7.27 15.67 -1.47
CA LYS A 24 8.00 16.95 -1.51
C LYS A 24 7.14 18.11 -2.05
N LYS A 25 5.94 17.83 -2.58
CA LYS A 25 5.04 18.85 -3.12
C LYS A 25 4.07 19.31 -2.03
N VAL A 26 3.87 20.63 -1.94
CA VAL A 26 3.08 21.29 -0.88
C VAL A 26 1.58 21.30 -1.17
N HIS A 27 1.14 20.86 -2.37
CA HIS A 27 -0.27 20.92 -2.75
C HIS A 27 -1.05 19.64 -2.41
N GLY A 28 -2.32 19.84 -2.03
CA GLY A 28 -3.18 18.95 -1.23
C GLY A 28 -3.61 17.59 -1.80
N ASP A 29 -2.95 17.09 -2.85
CA ASP A 29 -3.16 15.73 -3.33
C ASP A 29 -2.15 14.76 -2.73
N TYR A 30 -2.59 13.52 -2.51
CA TYR A 30 -1.69 12.45 -2.09
C TYR A 30 -0.62 12.17 -3.14
N PHE A 31 0.63 12.09 -2.69
CA PHE A 31 1.68 11.44 -3.46
C PHE A 31 1.54 9.93 -3.34
N ARG A 32 1.16 9.29 -4.46
CA ARG A 32 0.91 7.84 -4.53
C ARG A 32 2.13 7.09 -5.10
N CYS A 33 2.45 5.95 -4.48
CA CYS A 33 3.36 4.92 -5.01
C CYS A 33 2.59 3.60 -5.12
N THR A 34 2.49 3.05 -6.33
CA THR A 34 1.68 1.88 -6.67
C THR A 34 2.58 0.69 -6.98
N ASN A 35 2.71 -0.21 -6.01
CA ASN A 35 3.40 -1.48 -6.19
C ASN A 35 2.44 -2.54 -6.72
N TRP A 36 2.93 -3.40 -7.61
CA TRP A 36 2.17 -4.53 -8.16
C TRP A 36 2.74 -5.82 -7.61
N ILE A 37 1.98 -6.55 -6.80
CA ILE A 37 2.37 -7.87 -6.30
C ILE A 37 1.78 -8.92 -7.24
N LYS A 38 2.65 -9.76 -7.82
CA LYS A 38 2.27 -10.80 -8.77
C LYS A 38 2.60 -12.18 -8.22
N SER A 39 1.80 -13.17 -8.60
CA SER A 39 2.03 -14.57 -8.24
C SER A 39 1.60 -15.46 -9.42
N PRO A 40 2.16 -16.68 -9.56
CA PRO A 40 1.72 -17.63 -10.57
C PRO A 40 0.22 -17.95 -10.46
N LYS A 41 -0.40 -18.37 -11.58
CA LYS A 41 -1.80 -18.81 -11.59
C LYS A 41 -2.02 -19.96 -10.61
N GLY A 42 -3.20 -20.01 -9.99
CA GLY A 42 -3.57 -21.04 -9.02
C GLY A 42 -2.98 -20.85 -7.62
N THR A 43 -2.33 -19.71 -7.36
CA THR A 43 -1.79 -19.36 -6.03
C THR A 43 -2.53 -18.17 -5.43
N LYS A 44 -2.39 -17.99 -4.12
CA LYS A 44 -2.88 -16.81 -3.38
C LYS A 44 -1.69 -15.99 -2.91
N ILE A 45 -1.86 -14.67 -2.87
CA ILE A 45 -0.90 -13.75 -2.28
C ILE A 45 -1.37 -13.44 -0.87
N GLU A 46 -0.48 -13.58 0.09
CA GLU A 46 -0.68 -13.17 1.47
C GLU A 46 0.16 -11.91 1.74
N VAL A 47 -0.42 -10.94 2.44
CA VAL A 47 0.22 -9.67 2.77
C VAL A 47 -0.02 -9.39 4.25
N GLU A 48 1.06 -9.17 4.99
CA GLU A 48 1.04 -8.75 6.38
C GLU A 48 1.60 -7.33 6.48
N ILE A 49 0.87 -6.45 7.17
CA ILE A 49 1.31 -5.09 7.46
C ILE A 49 2.00 -5.13 8.83
N LEU A 50 3.33 -5.13 8.83
CA LEU A 50 4.12 -5.22 10.06
C LEU A 50 4.11 -3.91 10.85
N GLU A 51 4.44 -2.81 10.18
CA GLU A 51 4.53 -1.50 10.81
C GLU A 51 4.14 -0.41 9.81
N MET A 52 3.46 0.62 10.32
CA MET A 52 3.22 1.86 9.59
C MET A 52 3.50 3.03 10.52
N ASN A 53 4.56 3.78 10.22
CA ASN A 53 4.86 5.02 10.91
C ASN A 53 4.33 6.22 10.11
N ARG A 54 3.82 7.22 10.81
CA ARG A 54 3.50 8.53 10.23
C ARG A 54 4.29 9.60 10.96
N ARG A 55 4.75 10.60 10.22
CA ARG A 55 5.52 11.72 10.80
C ARG A 55 4.68 12.67 11.66
N SER A 56 3.35 12.60 11.55
CA SER A 56 2.43 13.50 12.25
C SER A 56 1.88 12.89 13.54
N PRO A 57 1.96 13.61 14.69
CA PRO A 57 1.33 13.18 15.95
C PRO A 57 -0.20 13.31 15.93
N TRP A 58 -0.77 13.96 14.92
CA TRP A 58 -2.20 14.21 14.81
C TRP A 58 -2.97 12.92 14.46
N TYR A 59 -3.85 12.49 15.36
CA TYR A 59 -4.85 11.45 15.13
C TYR A 59 -6.05 12.02 14.40
N ALA A 60 -5.84 12.48 13.17
CA ALA A 60 -6.95 12.84 12.31
C ALA A 60 -7.81 11.60 12.00
N GLN A 61 -9.12 11.78 11.94
CA GLN A 61 -10.03 10.68 11.62
C GLN A 61 -9.77 10.18 10.19
N GLY A 62 -9.53 8.88 10.06
CA GLY A 62 -9.20 8.25 8.78
C GLY A 62 -7.75 8.50 8.30
N CYS A 63 -7.47 8.11 7.07
CA CYS A 63 -6.13 8.17 6.48
C CYS A 63 -5.81 9.53 5.80
N VAL A 64 -6.24 10.65 6.40
CA VAL A 64 -6.16 11.98 5.74
C VAL A 64 -4.73 12.51 5.55
N VAL A 65 -3.78 12.03 6.35
CA VAL A 65 -2.36 12.43 6.27
C VAL A 65 -1.55 11.46 5.40
N ALA A 66 -1.72 10.16 5.66
CA ALA A 66 -1.04 9.08 4.97
C ALA A 66 -1.83 7.77 5.16
N GLY A 67 -1.65 6.83 4.24
CA GLY A 67 -2.26 5.52 4.32
C GLY A 67 -1.70 4.58 3.26
N VAL A 68 -1.97 3.29 3.45
CA VAL A 68 -1.71 2.23 2.48
C VAL A 68 -3.06 1.65 2.10
N GLU A 69 -3.31 1.51 0.80
CA GLU A 69 -4.50 0.86 0.28
C GLU A 69 -4.11 -0.44 -0.43
N LEU A 70 -4.67 -1.56 0.03
CA LEU A 70 -4.52 -2.85 -0.64
C LEU A 70 -5.68 -3.06 -1.60
N LYS A 71 -5.39 -3.01 -2.90
CA LYS A 71 -6.37 -3.23 -3.96
C LYS A 71 -6.23 -4.63 -4.56
N THR A 72 -7.17 -5.51 -4.24
CA THR A 72 -7.20 -6.91 -4.70
C THR A 72 -8.19 -7.17 -5.84
N ASN A 73 -9.16 -6.27 -6.02
CA ASN A 73 -10.23 -6.41 -7.01
C ASN A 73 -9.74 -6.16 -8.45
N THR A 74 -10.31 -6.85 -9.44
CA THR A 74 -10.04 -6.53 -10.86
C THR A 74 -10.48 -5.11 -11.21
N ASP A 75 -11.66 -4.69 -10.74
CA ASP A 75 -12.09 -3.30 -10.79
C ASP A 75 -11.52 -2.53 -9.59
N GLN A 76 -10.55 -1.67 -9.87
CA GLN A 76 -9.81 -0.89 -8.87
C GLN A 76 -10.61 0.29 -8.29
N ARG A 77 -11.82 0.57 -8.82
CA ARG A 77 -12.75 1.58 -8.29
C ARG A 77 -13.51 1.10 -7.06
N LEU A 78 -13.62 -0.21 -6.87
CA LEU A 78 -14.26 -0.80 -5.71
C LEU A 78 -13.37 -0.67 -4.47
N THR A 79 -13.98 -0.44 -3.31
CA THR A 79 -13.29 -0.43 -2.02
C THR A 79 -12.68 -1.80 -1.74
N GLY A 80 -11.41 -1.80 -1.33
CA GLY A 80 -10.68 -3.01 -0.97
C GLY A 80 -11.05 -3.54 0.42
N HIS A 81 -10.19 -4.44 0.93
CA HIS A 81 -10.35 -4.98 2.28
C HIS A 81 -10.29 -3.87 3.35
N ARG A 82 -11.26 -3.86 4.26
CA ARG A 82 -11.28 -2.98 5.43
C ARG A 82 -10.83 -3.76 6.65
N TYR A 83 -9.71 -3.37 7.23
CA TYR A 83 -9.28 -3.84 8.54
C TYR A 83 -9.81 -2.86 9.59
N THR A 84 -10.66 -3.32 10.50
CA THR A 84 -11.14 -2.54 11.64
C THR A 84 -10.44 -3.08 12.88
N ILE A 85 -9.79 -2.19 13.63
CA ILE A 85 -9.12 -2.48 14.90
C ILE A 85 -10.09 -2.22 16.04
#